data_AF-A0A7W5AR95-F1
#
_entry.id   AF-A0A7W5AR95-F1
#
_cell.length_a   1.000
_cell.length_b   1.000
_cell.length_c   1.000
_cell.angle_alpha   90.00
_cell.angle_beta   90.00
_cell.angle_gamma   90.00
#
_symmetry.space_group_name_H-M   'P 1'
#
loop_
_entity.id
_entity.type
_entity.pdbx_description
1 polymer ?
#
loop_
_entity_poly.entity_id
_entity_poly.type
_entity_poly.pdbx_seq_one_letter_code
_entity_poly.pdbx_strand_id
1 'polypeptide(L)'
;MISRRGLLLLSLMCGAGVLWSAGLIGALAFGTRPVTIPIAVGFSAILTVPAFAAGILANRRGFQTRQPRRFWSLASWVPPHVPVWAALAAAAAFFGFWVALVWAFVALDGTPGQRDGKYVLEDNDQVVEVSRAVYERQLDHETQISLAVLGAFAVGGTFLCAARATAHEEP
;
A
#
# COMPACT_ATOMS: atom_id res chain seq x y z
N MET A 1 24.56 6.24 7.12
CA MET A 1 24.20 5.00 6.40
C MET A 1 23.18 4.24 7.25
N ILE A 2 22.10 3.70 6.65
CA ILE A 2 21.12 2.91 7.42
C ILE A 2 21.73 1.54 7.69
N SER A 3 21.73 1.10 8.95
CA SER A 3 22.30 -0.19 9.34
C SER A 3 21.43 -1.36 8.83
N ARG A 4 22.03 -2.55 8.69
CA ARG A 4 21.29 -3.79 8.37
C ARG A 4 20.11 -4.03 9.31
N ARG A 5 20.33 -3.84 10.62
CA ARG A 5 19.27 -3.95 11.65
C ARG A 5 18.16 -2.93 11.41
N GLY A 6 18.51 -1.69 11.07
CA GLY A 6 17.54 -0.65 10.72
C GLY A 6 16.68 -1.01 9.52
N LEU A 7 17.28 -1.54 8.45
CA LEU A 7 16.53 -1.99 7.27
C LEU A 7 15.59 -3.16 7.58
N LEU A 8 16.01 -4.12 8.42
CA LEU A 8 15.14 -5.23 8.83
C LEU A 8 13.95 -4.74 9.67
N LEU A 9 14.16 -3.80 10.59
CA LEU A 9 13.08 -3.20 11.37
C LEU A 9 12.08 -2.46 10.47
N LEU A 10 12.57 -1.67 9.51
CA LEU A 10 11.72 -0.99 8.54
C LEU A 10 10.97 -1.97 7.65
N SER A 11 11.61 -3.06 7.23
CA SER A 11 10.96 -4.14 6.50
C SER A 11 9.82 -4.77 7.29
N LEU A 12 10.03 -5.04 8.58
CA LEU A 12 9.02 -5.60 9.48
C LEU A 12 7.88 -4.61 9.71
N MET A 13 8.18 -3.32 9.85
CA MET A 13 7.20 -2.26 10.02
C MET A 13 6.28 -2.15 8.79
N CYS A 14 6.85 -2.13 7.58
CA CYS A 14 6.05 -2.23 6.35
C CYS A 14 5.28 -3.56 6.27
N GLY A 15 5.87 -4.68 6.74
CA GLY A 15 5.19 -5.98 6.74
C GLY A 15 3.94 -5.96 7.64
N ALA A 16 4.03 -5.30 8.80
CA ALA A 16 2.88 -5.02 9.64
C ALA A 16 1.86 -4.11 8.93
N GLY A 17 2.32 -3.12 8.15
CA GLY A 17 1.47 -2.27 7.30
C GLY A 17 0.70 -3.08 6.24
N VAL A 18 1.35 -4.05 5.60
CA VAL A 18 0.71 -4.99 4.67
C VAL A 18 -0.41 -5.75 5.35
N LEU A 19 -0.12 -6.37 6.50
CA LEU A 19 -1.11 -7.16 7.24
C LEU A 19 -2.26 -6.30 7.76
N TRP A 20 -1.96 -5.09 8.23
CA TRP A 20 -2.94 -4.12 8.69
C TRP A 20 -3.90 -3.72 7.56
N SER A 21 -3.36 -3.28 6.41
CA SER A 21 -4.17 -2.90 5.26
C SER A 21 -4.97 -4.09 4.72
N ALA A 22 -4.36 -5.27 4.55
CA ALA A 22 -5.05 -6.45 4.04
C ALA A 22 -6.17 -6.90 4.98
N GLY A 23 -5.92 -6.91 6.29
CA GLY A 23 -6.91 -7.26 7.30
C GLY A 23 -8.10 -6.30 7.31
N LEU A 24 -7.85 -4.99 7.22
CA LEU A 24 -8.92 -3.99 7.17
C LEU A 24 -9.71 -4.03 5.86
N ILE A 25 -9.06 -4.22 4.71
CA ILE A 25 -9.76 -4.42 3.43
C ILE A 25 -10.66 -5.66 3.51
N GLY A 26 -10.16 -6.75 4.07
CA GLY A 26 -10.96 -7.95 4.32
C GLY A 26 -12.16 -7.67 5.23
N ALA A 27 -11.94 -6.97 6.35
CA ALA A 27 -13.00 -6.59 7.28
C ALA A 27 -14.10 -5.75 6.61
N LEU A 28 -13.71 -4.77 5.79
CA LEU A 28 -14.63 -3.93 5.02
C LEU A 28 -15.42 -4.74 3.99
N ALA A 29 -14.79 -5.72 3.33
CA ALA A 29 -15.49 -6.62 2.40
C ALA A 29 -16.58 -7.47 3.08
N PHE A 30 -16.45 -7.73 4.38
CA PHE A 30 -17.49 -8.37 5.20
C PHE A 30 -18.45 -7.39 5.89
N GLY A 31 -18.38 -6.09 5.55
CA GLY A 31 -19.23 -5.05 6.12
C GLY A 31 -18.89 -4.69 7.58
N THR A 32 -17.67 -5.02 8.03
CA THR A 32 -17.22 -4.76 9.39
C THR A 32 -16.22 -3.59 9.43
N ARG A 33 -16.42 -2.67 10.37
CA ARG A 33 -15.56 -1.49 10.58
C ARG A 33 -14.91 -1.56 11.95
N PRO A 34 -13.79 -2.28 12.10
CA PRO A 34 -13.17 -2.49 13.41
C PRO A 34 -12.57 -1.20 13.98
N VAL A 35 -12.25 -0.22 13.14
CA VAL A 35 -11.66 1.07 13.54
C VAL A 35 -12.21 2.21 12.68
N THR A 36 -12.04 3.46 13.15
CA THR A 36 -12.42 4.66 12.39
C THR A 36 -11.44 4.94 11.26
N ILE A 37 -11.91 5.61 10.20
CA ILE A 37 -11.13 5.93 8.98
C ILE A 37 -9.78 6.60 9.30
N PRO A 38 -9.70 7.64 10.17
CA PRO A 38 -8.42 8.29 10.47
C PRO A 38 -7.41 7.33 11.12
N ILE A 39 -7.88 6.41 11.95
CA ILE A 39 -7.03 5.40 12.58
C ILE A 39 -6.58 4.37 11.54
N ALA A 40 -7.51 3.86 10.73
CA ALA A 40 -7.22 2.90 9.66
C ALA A 40 -6.11 3.40 8.73
N VAL A 41 -6.33 4.57 8.14
CA VAL A 41 -5.44 5.17 7.13
C VAL A 41 -4.19 5.75 7.77
N GLY A 42 -4.33 6.47 8.89
CA GLY A 42 -3.21 7.11 9.58
C GLY A 42 -2.19 6.08 10.09
N PHE A 43 -2.66 4.99 10.71
CA PHE A 43 -1.77 3.93 11.19
C PHE A 43 -1.09 3.20 10.03
N SER A 44 -1.81 2.93 8.94
CA SER A 44 -1.23 2.36 7.72
C SER A 44 -0.13 3.27 7.13
N ALA A 45 -0.36 4.58 7.09
CA ALA A 45 0.62 5.55 6.61
C ALA A 45 1.88 5.58 7.48
N ILE A 46 1.74 5.55 8.81
CA ILE A 46 2.88 5.52 9.76
C ILE A 46 3.72 4.26 9.55
N LEU A 47 3.08 3.10 9.39
CA LEU A 47 3.78 1.83 9.19
C LEU A 47 4.48 1.75 7.84
N THR A 48 3.94 2.45 6.83
CA THR A 48 4.35 2.28 5.44
C THR A 48 5.35 3.34 4.97
N VAL A 49 5.01 4.62 5.12
CA VAL A 49 5.69 5.72 4.42
C VAL A 49 7.17 5.83 4.78
N PRO A 50 7.59 5.78 6.07
CA PRO A 50 9.00 5.94 6.42
C PRO A 50 9.86 4.78 5.87
N ALA A 51 9.36 3.55 5.97
CA ALA A 51 10.07 2.36 5.52
C ALA A 51 10.11 2.24 4.00
N PHE A 52 9.03 2.61 3.29
CA PHE A 52 9.02 2.71 1.83
C PHE A 52 10.05 3.75 1.33
N ALA A 53 10.04 4.96 1.90
CA ALA A 53 10.99 6.01 1.54
C ALA A 53 12.43 5.59 1.81
N ALA A 54 12.70 4.99 2.98
CA ALA A 54 14.01 4.46 3.32
C ALA A 54 14.45 3.33 2.38
N GLY A 55 13.55 2.43 2.01
CA GLY A 55 13.78 1.35 1.05
C GLY A 55 14.18 1.88 -0.33
N ILE A 56 13.43 2.85 -0.87
CA ILE A 56 13.77 3.52 -2.13
C ILE A 56 15.15 4.17 -2.05
N LEU A 57 15.41 4.96 -1.00
CA LEU A 57 16.69 5.66 -0.84
C LEU A 57 17.87 4.69 -0.70
N ALA A 58 17.71 3.60 0.05
CA ALA A 58 18.74 2.61 0.26
C ALA A 58 19.06 1.80 -1.01
N ASN A 59 18.04 1.44 -1.79
CA ASN A 59 18.21 0.74 -3.06
C ASN A 59 18.79 1.66 -4.13
N ARG A 60 18.28 2.90 -4.26
CA ARG A 60 18.81 3.89 -5.20
C ARG A 60 20.30 4.14 -4.97
N ARG A 61 20.74 4.30 -3.72
CA ARG A 61 22.16 4.49 -3.40
C ARG A 61 23.01 3.23 -3.59
N GLY A 62 22.47 2.06 -3.26
CA GLY A 62 23.19 0.78 -3.33
C GLY A 62 23.37 0.23 -4.75
N PHE A 63 22.41 0.47 -5.65
CA PHE A 63 22.44 -0.06 -7.01
C PHE A 63 22.90 0.95 -8.07
N GLN A 64 22.90 2.25 -7.78
CA GLN A 64 23.52 3.27 -8.64
C GLN A 64 25.00 2.99 -8.93
N THR A 65 25.69 2.27 -8.03
CA THR A 65 27.12 1.99 -8.15
C THR A 65 27.45 0.69 -8.88
N ARG A 66 26.46 -0.18 -9.21
CA ARG A 66 26.74 -1.56 -9.65
C ARG A 66 26.07 -2.07 -10.92
N GLN A 67 25.05 -1.42 -11.51
CA GLN A 67 24.39 -1.96 -12.72
C GLN A 67 24.43 -1.03 -13.95
N PRO A 68 24.77 -1.56 -15.15
CA PRO A 68 24.61 -0.82 -16.40
C PRO A 68 23.12 -0.64 -16.70
N ARG A 69 22.72 0.63 -16.92
CA ARG A 69 21.35 1.10 -17.16
C ARG A 69 20.71 0.47 -18.41
N ARG A 70 20.09 -0.70 -18.29
CA ARG A 70 19.06 -1.17 -19.25
C ARG A 70 17.71 -1.09 -18.57
N PHE A 71 17.00 0.02 -18.81
CA PHE A 71 15.68 0.33 -18.22
C PHE A 71 14.60 -0.74 -18.46
N TRP A 72 14.79 -1.63 -19.44
CA TRP A 72 13.79 -2.59 -19.92
C TRP A 72 14.01 -4.03 -19.44
N SER A 73 15.06 -4.31 -18.66
CA SER A 73 15.26 -5.66 -18.12
C SER A 73 14.58 -5.78 -16.76
N LEU A 74 13.61 -6.69 -16.62
CA LEU A 74 13.05 -7.08 -15.31
C LEU A 74 14.14 -7.49 -14.30
N ALA A 75 15.27 -8.01 -14.79
CA ALA A 75 16.43 -8.36 -13.98
C ALA A 75 17.18 -7.16 -13.37
N SER A 76 16.86 -5.91 -13.77
CA SER A 76 17.46 -4.72 -13.16
C SER A 76 16.76 -4.24 -11.89
N TRP A 77 15.54 -4.73 -11.61
CA TRP A 77 14.72 -4.27 -10.47
C TRP A 77 14.63 -5.28 -9.33
N VAL A 78 14.79 -6.57 -9.62
CA VAL A 78 14.86 -7.64 -8.61
C VAL A 78 16.33 -8.03 -8.42
N PRO A 79 16.92 -7.81 -7.23
CA PRO A 79 18.30 -8.21 -7.00
C PRO A 79 18.47 -9.73 -7.12
N PRO A 80 19.53 -10.22 -7.78
CA PRO A 80 19.67 -11.64 -8.13
C PRO A 80 19.82 -12.56 -6.92
N HIS A 81 20.20 -12.01 -5.75
CA HIS A 81 20.31 -12.76 -4.49
C HIS A 81 18.98 -12.97 -3.76
N VAL A 82 17.91 -12.29 -4.20
CA VAL A 82 16.58 -12.46 -3.59
C VAL A 82 15.95 -13.74 -4.15
N PRO A 83 15.46 -14.66 -3.29
CA PRO A 83 14.87 -15.89 -3.78
C PRO A 83 13.58 -15.59 -4.58
N VAL A 84 13.40 -16.29 -5.70
CA VAL A 84 12.29 -16.06 -6.65
C VAL A 84 10.93 -16.14 -5.98
N TRP A 85 10.73 -17.06 -5.03
CA TRP A 85 9.46 -17.19 -4.31
C TRP A 85 9.10 -15.92 -3.53
N ALA A 86 10.08 -15.19 -2.98
CA ALA A 86 9.84 -13.97 -2.24
C ALA A 86 9.44 -12.83 -3.19
N ALA A 87 10.05 -12.78 -4.37
CA ALA A 87 9.65 -11.86 -5.43
C ALA A 87 8.23 -12.16 -5.95
N LEU A 88 7.88 -13.43 -6.14
CA LEU A 88 6.54 -13.85 -6.54
C LEU A 88 5.49 -13.51 -5.46
N ALA A 89 5.80 -13.76 -4.18
CA ALA A 89 4.91 -13.42 -3.07
C ALA A 89 4.68 -11.90 -2.96
N ALA A 90 5.74 -11.09 -3.10
CA ALA A 90 5.63 -9.64 -3.12
C ALA A 90 4.83 -9.16 -4.34
N ALA A 91 5.09 -9.71 -5.53
CA ALA A 91 4.31 -9.38 -6.73
C ALA A 91 2.83 -9.71 -6.56
N ALA A 92 2.51 -10.92 -6.08
CA ALA A 92 1.13 -11.34 -5.85
C ALA A 92 0.42 -10.44 -4.82
N ALA A 93 1.07 -10.12 -3.70
CA ALA A 93 0.50 -9.22 -2.70
C ALA A 93 0.30 -7.79 -3.26
N PHE A 94 1.28 -7.27 -3.98
CA PHE A 94 1.20 -5.96 -4.63
C PHE A 94 0.03 -5.91 -5.61
N PHE A 95 -0.09 -6.88 -6.52
CA PHE A 95 -1.22 -6.96 -7.45
C PHE A 95 -2.55 -7.18 -6.75
N GLY A 96 -2.59 -7.95 -5.65
CA GLY A 96 -3.79 -8.12 -4.84
C GLY A 96 -4.34 -6.80 -4.30
N PHE A 97 -3.46 -5.91 -3.81
CA PHE A 97 -3.87 -4.57 -3.41
C PHE A 97 -4.37 -3.73 -4.60
N TRP A 98 -3.73 -3.80 -5.76
CA TRP A 98 -4.23 -3.10 -6.95
C TRP A 98 -5.61 -3.60 -7.42
N VAL A 99 -5.86 -4.90 -7.35
CA VAL A 99 -7.19 -5.47 -7.63
C VAL A 99 -8.21 -4.94 -6.62
N ALA A 100 -7.88 -4.93 -5.32
CA ALA A 100 -8.76 -4.37 -4.29
C ALA A 100 -9.04 -2.87 -4.50
N LEU A 101 -8.05 -2.11 -4.99
CA LEU A 101 -8.19 -0.71 -5.35
C LEU A 101 -9.14 -0.54 -6.54
N VAL A 102 -8.94 -1.29 -7.63
CA VAL A 102 -9.79 -1.22 -8.82
C VAL A 102 -11.23 -1.57 -8.47
N TRP A 103 -11.46 -2.62 -7.68
CA TRP A 103 -12.81 -2.96 -7.23
C TRP A 103 -13.45 -1.88 -6.39
N ALA A 104 -12.70 -1.24 -5.49
CA ALA A 104 -13.23 -0.14 -4.70
C ALA A 104 -13.60 1.08 -5.56
N PHE A 105 -12.77 1.41 -6.57
CA PHE A 105 -13.10 2.47 -7.53
C PHE A 105 -14.32 2.15 -8.37
N VAL A 106 -14.46 0.90 -8.84
CA VAL A 106 -15.64 0.47 -9.62
C VAL A 106 -16.92 0.50 -8.77
N ALA A 107 -16.80 0.33 -7.45
CA ALA A 107 -17.92 0.39 -6.51
C ALA A 107 -18.24 1.80 -6.01
N LEU A 108 -17.43 2.81 -6.36
CA LEU A 108 -17.73 4.20 -6.03
C LEU A 108 -18.81 4.74 -6.97
N ASP A 109 -19.92 5.21 -6.40
CA ASP A 109 -21.04 5.82 -7.13
C ASP A 109 -20.99 7.36 -7.09
N GLY A 110 -19.94 7.94 -6.50
CA GLY A 110 -19.75 9.38 -6.35
C GLY A 110 -18.96 9.74 -5.10
N THR A 111 -18.64 11.03 -4.94
CA THR A 111 -17.93 11.52 -3.75
C THR A 111 -18.93 11.77 -2.61
N PRO A 112 -18.80 11.10 -1.45
CA PRO A 112 -19.68 11.31 -0.32
C PRO A 112 -19.51 12.70 0.30
N GLY A 113 -20.62 13.43 0.46
CA GLY A 113 -20.67 14.73 1.12
C GLY A 113 -21.88 14.90 2.04
N GLN A 114 -21.88 15.98 2.81
CA GLN A 114 -23.04 16.42 3.57
C GLN A 114 -23.42 17.85 3.14
N ARG A 115 -24.70 18.06 2.82
CA ARG A 115 -25.26 19.38 2.49
C ARG A 115 -26.58 19.56 3.24
N ASP A 116 -26.73 20.68 3.94
CA ASP A 116 -27.96 21.02 4.69
C ASP A 116 -28.46 19.91 5.64
N GLY A 117 -27.54 19.19 6.29
CA GLY A 117 -27.85 18.10 7.20
C GLY A 117 -28.27 16.78 6.53
N LYS A 118 -28.23 16.71 5.20
CA LYS A 118 -28.52 15.53 4.40
C LYS A 118 -27.24 14.88 3.88
N TYR A 119 -27.28 13.57 3.71
CA TYR A 119 -26.21 12.82 3.07
C TYR A 119 -26.40 12.88 1.56
N VAL A 120 -25.33 13.23 0.84
CA VAL A 120 -25.36 13.36 -0.62
C VAL A 120 -24.17 12.65 -1.24
N LEU A 121 -24.33 12.21 -2.49
CA LEU A 121 -23.22 11.84 -3.37
C LEU A 121 -23.09 12.88 -4.47
N GLU A 122 -21.87 13.32 -4.73
CA GLU A 122 -21.53 14.26 -5.79
C GLU A 122 -20.80 13.53 -6.93
N ASP A 123 -21.39 13.54 -8.12
CA ASP A 123 -20.82 12.95 -9.33
C ASP A 123 -21.06 13.89 -10.52
N ASN A 124 -19.99 14.39 -11.15
CA ASN A 124 -20.02 15.23 -12.35
C ASN A 124 -21.09 16.36 -12.30
N ASP A 125 -21.02 17.22 -11.29
CA ASP A 125 -21.96 18.33 -11.00
C ASP A 125 -23.40 17.90 -10.62
N GLN A 126 -23.69 16.60 -10.56
CA GLN A 126 -24.93 16.09 -10.00
C GLN A 126 -24.79 15.80 -8.51
N VAL A 127 -25.80 16.21 -7.75
CA VAL A 127 -25.86 15.98 -6.31
C VAL A 127 -27.12 15.17 -6.03
N VAL A 128 -26.92 13.94 -5.57
CA VAL A 128 -28.00 13.01 -5.28
C VAL A 128 -28.09 12.83 -3.78
N GLU A 129 -29.27 13.11 -3.21
CA GLU A 129 -29.56 12.79 -1.81
C GLU A 129 -29.63 11.26 -1.64
N VAL A 130 -28.91 10.74 -0.65
CA VAL A 130 -28.83 9.31 -0.39
C VAL A 130 -29.12 8.98 1.06
N SER A 131 -29.47 7.72 1.31
CA SER A 131 -29.58 7.24 2.68
C SER A 131 -28.21 7.20 3.37
N ARG A 132 -28.21 7.31 4.70
CA ARG A 132 -27.01 7.17 5.52
C ARG A 132 -26.24 5.87 5.23
N ALA A 133 -26.95 4.77 4.99
CA ALA A 133 -26.33 3.47 4.70
C ALA A 133 -25.60 3.42 3.34
N VAL A 134 -26.06 4.22 2.35
CA VAL A 134 -25.36 4.36 1.07
C VAL A 134 -24.14 5.26 1.24
N TYR A 135 -24.30 6.41 1.90
CA TYR A 135 -23.20 7.32 2.22
C TYR A 135 -22.07 6.62 2.98
N GLU A 136 -22.42 5.86 4.00
CA GLU A 136 -21.47 5.10 4.79
C GLU A 136 -20.73 4.06 3.94
N ARG A 137 -21.39 3.36 3.01
CA ARG A 137 -20.71 2.41 2.10
C ARG A 137 -19.72 3.10 1.16
N GLN A 138 -20.05 4.29 0.67
CA GLN A 138 -19.13 5.06 -0.17
C GLN A 138 -17.86 5.46 0.61
N LEU A 139 -17.99 5.84 1.89
CA LEU A 139 -16.84 6.06 2.77
C LEU A 139 -15.97 4.80 2.98
N ASP A 140 -16.58 3.62 3.01
CA ASP A 140 -15.83 2.37 3.11
C ASP A 140 -15.00 2.12 1.85
N HIS A 141 -15.57 2.40 0.66
CA HIS A 141 -14.85 2.30 -0.60
C HIS A 141 -13.69 3.29 -0.69
N GLU A 142 -13.87 4.55 -0.27
CA GLU A 142 -12.75 5.53 -0.17
C GLU A 142 -11.65 5.08 0.79
N THR A 143 -12.05 4.51 1.93
CA THR A 143 -11.12 3.95 2.93
C THR A 143 -10.35 2.77 2.32
N GLN A 144 -11.04 1.87 1.64
CA GLN A 144 -10.46 0.73 0.95
C GLN A 144 -9.45 1.15 -0.12
N ILE A 145 -9.76 2.19 -0.91
CA ILE A 145 -8.82 2.76 -1.88
C ILE A 145 -7.54 3.22 -1.18
N SER A 146 -7.66 4.01 -0.13
CA SER A 146 -6.52 4.53 0.64
C SER A 146 -5.67 3.40 1.22
N LEU A 147 -6.31 2.41 1.84
CA LEU A 147 -5.64 1.23 2.41
C LEU A 147 -4.96 0.38 1.33
N ALA A 148 -5.55 0.26 0.15
CA ALA A 148 -4.99 -0.50 -0.96
C ALA A 148 -3.72 0.16 -1.52
N VAL A 149 -3.74 1.48 -1.72
CA VAL A 149 -2.52 2.23 -2.13
C VAL A 149 -1.41 2.06 -1.08
N LEU A 150 -1.73 2.30 0.19
CA LEU A 150 -0.75 2.17 1.27
C LEU A 150 -0.26 0.72 1.42
N GLY A 151 -1.15 -0.27 1.30
CA GLY A 151 -0.78 -1.69 1.30
C GLY A 151 0.19 -2.04 0.19
N ALA A 152 -0.04 -1.57 -1.04
CA ALA A 152 0.87 -1.79 -2.17
C ALA A 152 2.26 -1.16 -1.91
N PHE A 153 2.30 0.07 -1.37
CA PHE A 153 3.57 0.69 -0.97
C PHE A 153 4.25 -0.04 0.18
N ALA A 154 3.48 -0.59 1.12
CA ALA A 154 4.01 -1.39 2.21
C ALA A 154 4.69 -2.66 1.69
N VAL A 155 4.07 -3.36 0.73
CA VAL A 155 4.71 -4.51 0.06
C VAL A 155 6.03 -4.11 -0.58
N GLY A 156 6.05 -3.00 -1.32
CA GLY A 156 7.26 -2.46 -1.93
C GLY A 156 8.34 -2.12 -0.90
N GLY A 157 7.96 -1.46 0.20
CA GLY A 157 8.87 -1.06 1.28
C GLY A 157 9.47 -2.26 2.02
N THR A 158 8.65 -3.27 2.34
CA THR A 158 9.09 -4.56 2.90
C THR A 158 10.10 -5.22 1.96
N PHE A 159 9.74 -5.39 0.69
CA PHE A 159 10.59 -6.07 -0.27
C PHE A 159 11.93 -5.35 -0.47
N LEU A 160 11.90 -4.03 -0.71
CA LEU A 160 13.10 -3.23 -0.95
C LEU A 160 14.03 -3.18 0.28
N CYS A 161 13.48 -3.03 1.48
CA CYS A 161 14.27 -3.02 2.72
C CYS A 161 14.89 -4.40 2.99
N ALA A 162 14.10 -5.48 2.87
CA ALA A 162 14.58 -6.85 3.06
C ALA A 162 15.68 -7.18 2.05
N ALA A 163 15.44 -6.95 0.76
CA ALA A 163 16.39 -7.22 -0.32
C ALA A 163 17.72 -6.49 -0.10
N ARG A 164 17.67 -5.24 0.37
CA ARG A 164 18.90 -4.49 0.66
C ARG A 164 19.62 -4.99 1.91
N ALA A 165 18.88 -5.41 2.94
CA ALA A 165 19.43 -5.94 4.19
C ALA A 165 20.07 -7.33 4.05
N THR A 166 19.65 -8.11 3.04
CA THR A 166 20.19 -9.43 2.71
C THR A 166 21.21 -9.40 1.59
N ALA A 167 21.44 -8.24 0.96
CA ALA A 167 22.53 -8.08 0.01
C ALA A 167 23.86 -8.27 0.76
N HIS A 168 24.55 -9.37 0.46
CA HIS A 168 25.91 -9.58 0.94
C HIS A 168 26.82 -8.50 0.33
N GLU A 169 27.70 -7.92 1.14
CA GLU A 169 28.89 -7.29 0.59
C GLU A 169 29.69 -8.42 -0.04
N GLU A 170 29.69 -8.51 -1.38
CA GLU A 170 30.70 -9.30 -2.07
C GLU A 170 32.07 -8.81 -1.58
N PRO A 171 32.95 -9.73 -1.14
CA PRO A 171 34.28 -9.40 -0.63
C PRO A 171 35.16 -8.70 -1.68
#